data_AF-A0AB36DN18-F1
#
_entry.id   AF-A0AB36DN18-F1
#
_cell.length_a   1.000
_cell.length_b   1.000
_cell.length_c   1.000
_cell.angle_alpha   90.00
_cell.angle_beta   90.00
_cell.angle_gamma   90.00
#
_symmetry.space_group_name_H-M   'P 1'
#
loop_
_entity.id
_entity.type
_entity.pdbx_description
1 polymer ?
#
loop_
_entity_poly.entity_id
_entity_poly.type
_entity_poly.pdbx_seq_one_letter_code
_entity_poly.pdbx_strand_id
1 'polypeptide(L)'
;MANFGQSDILYVFAVLALTPLLVATLKSLTHVPCPHELLIFAGDKPYLSLWQDILSQQRAKCFPAAHASSGFGLYGLAFVPALQHKRWRYVILVSAIGWTMGLYKMMVGDHFFSHTLVSMALAWFVASGLSAVFFAKKHGIDF
;
A
#
# COMPACT_ATOMS: atom_id res chain seq x y z
N MET A 1 -4.86 -15.80 -24.68
CA MET A 1 -4.32 -14.57 -24.05
C MET A 1 -5.51 -13.79 -23.50
N ALA A 2 -5.41 -13.15 -22.34
CA ALA A 2 -6.52 -12.34 -21.82
C ALA A 2 -6.66 -11.07 -22.67
N ASN A 3 -7.86 -10.75 -23.15
CA ASN A 3 -8.12 -9.52 -23.88
C ASN A 3 -8.42 -8.40 -22.87
N PHE A 4 -7.52 -7.42 -22.78
CA PHE A 4 -7.71 -6.26 -21.92
C PHE A 4 -8.50 -5.18 -22.65
N GLY A 5 -9.58 -4.71 -22.03
CA GLY A 5 -10.30 -3.53 -22.49
C GLY A 5 -9.61 -2.23 -22.05
N GLN A 6 -10.00 -1.11 -22.66
CA GLN A 6 -9.51 0.22 -22.26
C GLN A 6 -9.81 0.53 -20.78
N SER A 7 -10.98 0.10 -20.27
CA SER A 7 -11.34 0.25 -18.86
C SER A 7 -10.46 -0.56 -17.92
N ASP A 8 -9.97 -1.73 -18.33
CA ASP A 8 -9.06 -2.55 -17.53
C ASP A 8 -7.70 -1.87 -17.36
N ILE A 9 -7.18 -1.29 -18.45
CA ILE A 9 -5.90 -0.57 -18.45
C ILE A 9 -6.00 0.70 -17.59
N LEU A 10 -7.07 1.49 -17.78
CA LEU A 10 -7.29 2.71 -17.01
C LEU A 10 -7.44 2.42 -15.52
N TYR A 11 -8.16 1.35 -15.17
CA TYR A 11 -8.30 0.88 -13.80
C TYR A 11 -6.95 0.52 -13.18
N VAL A 12 -6.15 -0.33 -13.83
CA VAL A 12 -4.83 -0.76 -13.30
C VAL A 12 -3.90 0.45 -13.13
N PHE A 13 -3.89 1.37 -14.10
CA PHE A 13 -3.10 2.59 -13.99
C PHE A 13 -3.57 3.46 -12.81
N ALA A 14 -4.88 3.62 -12.62
CA ALA A 14 -5.43 4.37 -11.50
C ALA A 14 -5.02 3.75 -10.15
N VAL A 15 -5.08 2.43 -10.00
CA VAL A 15 -4.64 1.74 -8.77
C VAL A 15 -3.13 1.94 -8.53
N LEU A 16 -2.32 1.79 -9.58
CA LEU A 16 -0.86 1.97 -9.51
C LEU A 16 -0.44 3.38 -9.13
N ALA A 17 -1.18 4.40 -9.58
CA ALA A 17 -0.91 5.79 -9.23
C ALA A 17 -1.47 6.16 -7.84
N LEU A 18 -2.72 5.78 -7.55
CA LEU A 18 -3.42 6.20 -6.35
C LEU A 18 -2.86 5.55 -5.08
N THR A 19 -2.42 4.29 -5.17
CA THR A 19 -1.86 3.55 -4.02
C THR A 19 -0.63 4.25 -3.40
N PRO A 20 0.47 4.49 -4.15
CA PRO A 20 1.63 5.17 -3.60
C PRO A 20 1.33 6.64 -3.26
N LEU A 21 0.45 7.31 -4.01
CA LEU A 21 0.03 8.68 -3.70
C LEU A 21 -0.65 8.75 -2.33
N LEU A 22 -1.64 7.88 -2.07
CA LEU A 22 -2.33 7.83 -0.78
C LEU A 22 -1.36 7.51 0.36
N VAL A 23 -0.47 6.54 0.17
CA VAL A 23 0.54 6.19 1.17
C VAL A 23 1.50 7.35 1.43
N ALA A 24 1.95 8.06 0.40
CA ALA A 24 2.82 9.22 0.54
C ALA A 24 2.12 10.37 1.27
N THR A 25 0.85 10.63 0.97
CA THR A 25 0.03 11.62 1.65
C THR A 25 -0.13 11.25 3.13
N LEU A 26 -0.53 10.02 3.46
CA LEU A 26 -0.64 9.56 4.85
C LEU A 26 0.71 9.70 5.57
N LYS A 27 1.80 9.30 4.92
CA LYS A 27 3.16 9.40 5.43
C LYS A 27 3.59 10.84 5.75
N SER A 28 3.01 11.83 5.09
CA SER A 28 3.24 13.26 5.38
C SER A 28 2.41 13.79 6.56
N LEU A 29 1.38 13.07 7.00
CA LEU A 29 0.46 13.48 8.06
C LEU A 29 0.72 12.74 9.38
N THR A 30 1.24 11.53 9.32
CA THR A 30 1.41 10.63 10.47
C THR A 30 2.60 10.98 11.33
N HIS A 31 3.65 11.59 10.76
CA HIS A 31 4.85 12.04 11.47
C HIS A 31 5.61 10.95 12.26
N VAL A 32 5.34 9.67 12.01
CA VAL A 32 5.91 8.54 12.77
C VAL A 32 7.41 8.39 12.47
N PRO A 33 8.28 8.30 13.50
CA PRO A 33 9.71 8.09 13.35
C PRO A 33 10.09 6.70 12.85
N CYS A 34 11.28 6.60 12.27
CA CYS A 34 11.82 5.31 11.83
C CYS A 34 12.34 4.53 13.05
N PRO A 35 12.35 3.19 13.01
CA PRO A 35 12.90 2.37 14.09
C PRO A 35 14.29 2.82 14.54
N HIS A 36 15.23 3.07 13.62
CA HIS A 36 16.59 3.51 13.99
C HIS A 36 16.66 4.89 14.66
N GLU A 37 15.62 5.72 14.58
CA GLU A 37 15.59 7.06 15.21
C GLU A 37 15.05 7.01 16.64
N LEU A 38 14.51 5.87 17.08
CA LEU A 38 13.85 5.78 18.39
C LEU A 38 14.86 5.57 19.53
N LEU A 39 14.57 6.16 20.69
CA LEU A 39 15.35 5.99 21.93
C LEU A 39 15.56 4.52 22.31
N ILE A 40 14.56 3.66 22.09
CA ILE A 40 14.65 2.21 22.37
C ILE A 40 15.67 1.48 21.47
N PHE A 41 16.09 2.10 20.36
CA PHE A 41 17.10 1.62 19.43
C PHE A 41 18.32 2.55 19.38
N ALA A 42 18.59 3.28 20.47
CA ALA A 42 19.70 4.23 20.62
C ALA A 42 19.64 5.46 19.67
N GLY A 43 18.45 5.80 19.17
CA GLY A 43 18.18 7.09 18.51
C GLY A 43 17.82 8.20 19.51
N ASP A 44 17.20 9.28 19.04
CA ASP A 44 16.91 10.51 19.79
C ASP A 44 15.41 10.84 19.91
N LYS A 45 14.52 10.06 19.29
CA LYS A 45 13.07 10.29 19.29
C LYS A 45 12.34 9.35 20.26
N PRO A 46 11.33 9.84 21.02
CA PRO A 46 10.52 8.99 21.86
C PRO A 46 9.62 8.07 21.02
N TYR A 47 9.32 6.88 21.56
CA TYR A 47 8.26 6.04 20.99
C TYR A 47 6.90 6.56 21.46
N LEU A 48 6.10 7.05 20.51
CA LEU A 48 4.78 7.59 20.78
C LEU A 48 3.69 6.71 20.15
N SER A 49 2.46 6.90 20.60
CA SER A 49 1.30 6.37 19.88
C SER A 49 1.07 7.15 18.58
N LEU A 50 0.42 6.52 17.60
CA LEU A 50 0.14 7.16 16.29
C LEU A 50 -0.55 8.53 16.42
N TRP A 51 -1.50 8.67 17.35
CA TRP A 51 -2.19 9.94 17.58
C TRP A 51 -1.26 11.02 18.14
N GLN A 52 -0.35 10.64 19.04
CA GLN A 52 0.64 11.56 19.58
C GLN A 52 1.64 11.96 18.49
N ASP A 53 2.08 11.04 17.63
CA ASP A 53 2.96 11.37 16.50
C ASP A 53 2.30 12.38 15.56
N ILE A 54 1.04 12.14 15.15
CA ILE A 54 0.26 13.06 14.30
C ILE A 54 0.22 14.48 14.90
N LEU A 55 0.01 14.59 16.21
CA LEU A 55 -0.08 15.87 16.92
C LEU A 55 1.29 16.50 17.21
N SER A 56 2.35 15.71 17.31
CA SER A 56 3.70 16.17 17.64
C SER A 56 4.31 17.06 16.56
N GLN A 57 3.82 16.95 15.32
CA GLN A 57 4.36 17.61 14.12
C GLN A 57 5.87 17.39 13.93
N GLN A 58 6.42 16.30 14.48
CA GLN A 58 7.80 15.93 14.25
C GLN A 58 8.03 15.68 12.77
N ARG A 59 9.14 16.15 12.20
CA ARG A 59 9.47 15.90 10.79
C ARG A 59 10.02 14.49 10.59
N ALA A 60 9.23 13.47 10.87
CA ALA A 60 9.57 12.09 10.57
C ALA A 60 8.58 11.48 9.57
N LYS A 61 9.07 10.58 8.72
CA LYS A 61 8.30 10.06 7.59
C LYS A 61 8.62 8.59 7.43
N CYS A 62 8.05 7.74 8.29
CA CYS A 62 8.32 6.30 8.24
C CYS A 62 7.06 5.43 8.18
N PHE A 63 5.89 5.93 8.57
CA PHE A 63 4.61 5.21 8.46
C PHE A 63 3.62 5.91 7.54
N PRO A 64 2.94 5.25 6.61
CA PRO A 64 3.13 3.86 6.17
C PRO A 64 4.36 3.68 5.25
N ALA A 65 4.64 2.44 4.85
CA ALA A 65 5.80 2.11 4.01
C ALA A 65 5.58 2.45 2.53
N ALA A 66 6.15 3.57 2.06
CA ALA A 66 6.01 4.06 0.69
C ALA A 66 6.72 3.20 -0.38
N HIS A 67 7.87 2.59 -0.06
CA HIS A 67 8.57 1.74 -1.03
C HIS A 67 7.79 0.44 -1.30
N ALA A 68 7.28 -0.19 -0.24
CA ALA A 68 6.49 -1.41 -0.37
C ALA A 68 5.13 -1.16 -1.07
N SER A 69 4.53 0.01 -0.89
CA SER A 69 3.23 0.33 -1.52
C SER A 69 3.29 0.41 -3.04
N SER A 70 4.42 0.80 -3.64
CA SER A 70 4.62 0.74 -5.09
C SER A 70 4.50 -0.69 -5.62
N GLY A 71 5.08 -1.67 -4.90
CA GLY A 71 4.93 -3.09 -5.23
C GLY A 71 3.50 -3.58 -5.03
N PHE A 72 2.88 -3.26 -3.88
CA PHE A 72 1.50 -3.67 -3.60
C PHE A 72 0.46 -3.01 -4.51
N GLY A 73 0.76 -1.87 -5.14
CA GLY A 73 -0.12 -1.23 -6.13
C GLY A 73 -0.47 -2.15 -7.31
N LEU A 74 0.34 -3.18 -7.58
CA LEU A 74 0.04 -4.20 -8.58
C LEU A 74 -1.15 -5.10 -8.19
N TYR A 75 -1.71 -5.00 -6.97
CA TYR A 75 -2.93 -5.72 -6.60
C TYR A 75 -4.10 -5.40 -7.53
N GLY A 76 -4.09 -4.26 -8.24
CA GLY A 76 -5.05 -3.99 -9.31
C GLY A 76 -5.20 -5.16 -10.29
N LEU A 77 -4.12 -5.85 -10.65
CA LEU A 77 -4.18 -7.01 -11.55
C LEU A 77 -5.06 -8.16 -11.02
N ALA A 78 -5.12 -8.34 -9.70
CA ALA A 78 -5.93 -9.39 -9.07
C ALA A 78 -7.44 -9.12 -9.14
N PHE A 79 -7.84 -7.87 -9.44
CA PHE A 79 -9.23 -7.41 -9.49
C PHE A 79 -9.72 -7.12 -10.91
N VAL A 80 -8.85 -7.23 -11.93
CA VAL A 80 -9.28 -7.14 -13.34
C VAL A 80 -10.22 -8.33 -13.66
N PRO A 81 -11.44 -8.10 -14.19
CA PRO A 81 -12.39 -9.18 -14.50
C PRO A 81 -11.83 -10.25 -15.43
N ALA A 82 -11.00 -9.89 -16.41
CA ALA A 82 -10.36 -10.87 -17.30
C ALA A 82 -9.38 -11.82 -16.58
N LEU A 83 -8.83 -11.40 -15.43
CA LEU A 83 -7.84 -12.16 -14.65
C LEU A 83 -8.42 -12.85 -13.43
N GLN A 84 -9.75 -12.76 -13.20
CA GLN A 84 -10.42 -13.30 -12.01
C GLN A 84 -10.11 -14.78 -11.74
N HIS A 85 -10.04 -15.61 -12.78
CA HIS A 85 -9.72 -17.04 -12.69
C HIS A 85 -8.29 -17.33 -12.18
N LYS A 86 -7.39 -16.35 -12.24
CA LYS A 86 -5.99 -16.42 -11.77
C LYS A 86 -5.72 -15.47 -10.60
N ARG A 87 -6.76 -14.87 -10.01
CA ARG A 87 -6.67 -13.84 -8.97
C ARG A 87 -5.63 -14.17 -7.90
N TRP A 88 -5.71 -15.34 -7.28
CA TRP A 88 -4.81 -15.73 -6.19
C TRP A 88 -3.34 -15.87 -6.61
N ARG A 89 -3.07 -16.22 -7.88
CA ARG A 89 -1.68 -16.23 -8.40
C ARG A 89 -1.10 -14.83 -8.42
N TYR A 90 -1.88 -13.85 -8.86
CA TYR A 90 -1.47 -12.45 -8.83
C TYR A 90 -1.36 -11.92 -7.40
N VAL A 91 -2.28 -12.28 -6.50
CA VAL A 91 -2.18 -11.91 -5.08
C VAL A 91 -0.86 -12.40 -4.50
N ILE A 92 -0.53 -13.68 -4.62
CA ILE A 92 0.72 -14.25 -4.09
C ILE A 92 1.95 -13.57 -4.71
N LEU A 93 1.97 -13.41 -6.04
CA LEU A 93 3.09 -12.79 -6.74
C LEU A 93 3.31 -11.34 -6.28
N VAL A 94 2.24 -10.54 -6.23
CA VAL A 94 2.29 -9.13 -5.82
C VAL A 94 2.65 -9.01 -4.35
N SER A 95 2.08 -9.87 -3.48
CA SER A 95 2.47 -9.95 -2.08
C SER A 95 3.97 -10.20 -1.95
N ALA A 96 4.53 -11.17 -2.67
CA ALA A 96 5.95 -11.49 -2.64
C ALA A 96 6.82 -10.28 -3.04
N ILE A 97 6.44 -9.56 -4.10
CA ILE A 97 7.16 -8.35 -4.56
C ILE A 97 7.15 -7.27 -3.47
N GLY A 98 5.97 -6.90 -2.96
CA GLY A 98 5.86 -5.85 -1.95
C GLY A 98 6.52 -6.22 -0.62
N TRP A 99 6.39 -7.48 -0.18
CA TRP A 99 7.05 -7.97 1.03
C TRP A 99 8.56 -8.04 0.89
N THR A 100 9.11 -8.34 -0.29
CA THR A 100 10.57 -8.30 -0.51
C THR A 100 11.11 -6.89 -0.24
N MET A 101 10.42 -5.85 -0.76
CA MET A 101 10.78 -4.46 -0.50
C MET A 101 10.57 -4.06 0.98
N GLY A 102 9.49 -4.52 1.60
CA GLY A 102 9.20 -4.26 3.01
C GLY A 102 10.23 -4.89 3.94
N LEU A 103 10.55 -6.16 3.75
CA LEU A 103 11.56 -6.90 4.51
C LEU A 103 12.95 -6.27 4.35
N TYR A 104 13.31 -5.86 3.14
CA TYR A 104 14.55 -5.09 2.92
C TYR A 104 14.59 -3.84 3.82
N LYS A 105 13.51 -3.07 3.87
CA LYS A 105 13.43 -1.86 4.72
C LYS A 105 13.39 -2.16 6.22
N MET A 106 12.87 -3.32 6.63
CA MET A 106 12.92 -3.78 8.03
C MET A 106 14.35 -4.15 8.43
N MET A 107 15.10 -4.84 7.57
CA MET A 107 16.51 -5.19 7.83
C MET A 107 17.39 -3.95 7.95
N VAL A 108 17.09 -2.89 7.19
CA VAL A 108 17.76 -1.59 7.31
C VAL A 108 17.35 -0.82 8.57
N GLY A 109 16.22 -1.17 9.19
CA GLY A 109 15.69 -0.45 10.37
C GLY A 109 14.89 0.82 10.04
N ASP A 110 14.37 0.93 8.81
CA ASP A 110 13.54 2.06 8.36
C ASP A 110 12.05 1.87 8.67
N HIS A 111 11.59 0.63 8.77
CA HIS A 111 10.17 0.32 8.89
C HIS A 111 9.90 -0.78 9.90
N PHE A 112 8.85 -0.60 10.70
CA PHE A 112 8.25 -1.70 11.45
C PHE A 112 7.43 -2.61 10.52
N PHE A 113 7.15 -3.82 10.99
CA PHE A 113 6.27 -4.77 10.30
C PHE A 113 4.90 -4.16 9.97
N SER A 114 4.32 -3.44 10.95
CA SER A 114 3.04 -2.75 10.81
C SER A 114 3.02 -1.72 9.67
N HIS A 115 4.14 -1.06 9.37
CA HIS A 115 4.22 -0.06 8.31
C HIS A 115 4.01 -0.69 6.93
N THR A 116 4.59 -1.89 6.73
CA THR A 116 4.45 -2.66 5.50
C THR A 116 3.07 -3.29 5.40
N LEU A 117 2.58 -3.86 6.51
CA LEU A 117 1.26 -4.48 6.56
C LEU A 117 0.13 -3.48 6.24
N VAL A 118 0.19 -2.28 6.81
CA VAL A 118 -0.79 -1.21 6.54
C VAL A 118 -0.71 -0.76 5.08
N SER A 119 0.49 -0.59 4.50
CA SER A 119 0.63 -0.30 3.07
C SER A 119 0.01 -1.38 2.19
N MET A 120 0.16 -2.66 2.55
CA MET A 120 -0.46 -3.78 1.84
C MET A 120 -1.99 -3.70 1.92
N ALA A 121 -2.54 -3.46 3.12
CA ALA A 121 -3.98 -3.33 3.33
C ALA A 121 -4.56 -2.14 2.55
N LEU A 122 -3.91 -0.98 2.59
CA LEU A 122 -4.31 0.20 1.81
C LEU A 122 -4.34 -0.09 0.31
N ALA A 123 -3.30 -0.73 -0.22
CA ALA A 123 -3.25 -1.13 -1.63
C ALA A 123 -4.40 -2.07 -2.01
N TRP A 124 -4.72 -3.03 -1.14
CA TRP A 124 -5.86 -3.93 -1.34
C TRP A 124 -7.19 -3.19 -1.37
N PHE A 125 -7.43 -2.29 -0.41
CA PHE A 125 -8.66 -1.49 -0.35
C PHE A 125 -8.81 -0.54 -1.54
N VAL A 126 -7.73 0.11 -1.96
CA VAL A 126 -7.72 0.96 -3.17
C VAL A 126 -8.06 0.11 -4.39
N ALA A 127 -7.41 -1.04 -4.56
CA ALA A 127 -7.67 -1.95 -5.68
C ALA A 127 -9.12 -2.45 -5.68
N SER A 128 -9.65 -2.91 -4.54
CA SER A 128 -11.03 -3.40 -4.43
C SER A 128 -12.07 -2.30 -4.62
N GLY A 129 -11.84 -1.12 -4.03
CA GLY A 129 -12.76 0.02 -4.12
C GLY A 129 -12.85 0.56 -5.54
N LEU A 130 -11.70 0.76 -6.20
CA LEU A 130 -11.68 1.17 -7.61
C LEU A 130 -12.27 0.09 -8.52
N SER A 131 -12.08 -1.20 -8.21
CA SER A 131 -12.69 -2.29 -8.98
C SER A 131 -14.22 -2.23 -8.91
N ALA A 132 -14.78 -1.97 -7.73
CA ALA A 132 -16.21 -1.82 -7.54
C ALA A 132 -16.77 -0.64 -8.36
N VAL A 133 -16.04 0.48 -8.45
CA VAL A 133 -16.45 1.65 -9.23
C VAL A 133 -16.33 1.42 -10.74
N PHE A 134 -15.17 0.94 -11.22
CA PHE A 134 -14.89 0.78 -12.65
C PHE A 134 -15.68 -0.36 -13.29
N PHE A 135 -16.02 -1.39 -12.50
CA PHE A 135 -16.67 -2.59 -13.01
C PHE A 135 -18.04 -2.85 -12.34
N ALA A 136 -18.68 -1.85 -11.73
CA ALA A 136 -19.99 -1.96 -11.06
C ALA A 136 -21.03 -2.74 -11.89
N LYS A 137 -21.25 -2.32 -13.15
CA LYS A 137 -22.16 -2.99 -14.09
C LYS A 137 -21.77 -4.44 -14.42
N LYS A 138 -20.47 -4.75 -14.46
CA LYS A 138 -19.97 -6.12 -14.70
C LYS A 138 -20.05 -7.00 -13.45
N HIS A 139 -20.10 -6.40 -12.27
CA HIS A 139 -20.24 -7.09 -10.99
C HIS A 139 -21.71 -7.23 -10.53
N GLY A 140 -22.68 -6.72 -11.30
CA GLY A 140 -24.10 -6.78 -10.95
C GLY A 140 -24.45 -5.88 -9.76
N ILE A 141 -23.69 -4.80 -9.55
CA ILE A 141 -23.97 -3.79 -8.53
C ILE A 141 -24.72 -2.65 -9.23
N ASP A 142 -26.04 -2.65 -9.12
CA ASP A 142 -26.89 -1.53 -9.53
C ASP A 142 -26.97 -0.51 -8.39
N PHE A 143 -26.71 0.78 -8.69
CA PHE A 143 -26.87 1.90 -7.76
C PHE A 143 -28.25 2.53 -7.91
#